data_AF-A0A368VJC7-F1
#
_entry.id   AF-A0A368VJC7-F1
#
_cell.length_a   1.000
_cell.length_b   1.000
_cell.length_c   1.000
_cell.angle_alpha   90.00
_cell.angle_beta   90.00
_cell.angle_gamma   90.00
#
_symmetry.space_group_name_H-M   'P 1'
#
loop_
_entity.id
_entity.type
_entity.pdbx_description
1 polymer ?
#
loop_
_entity_poly.entity_id
_entity_poly.type
_entity_poly.pdbx_seq_one_letter_code
_entity_poly.pdbx_strand_id
1 'polypeptide(L)'
;MPLEIKIIKRYLALHGKKVSERQVSLLYKVIQKAATEKTIRKSSKYAEEVKRIGNDLANTYKEMGESCTFEVPDSLHSKLKNIVDSYGVSPAIALIKRFINLYGNITIDKAKRLLSSIKNAKKNGKVDIGDKDYGRIIQVQKHLEDYLESDKLLVTNIQLNGLKGLAGLGK
;
A
#
# COMPACT_ATOMS: atom_id res chain seq x y z
N MET A 1 10.19 -2.65 -2.10
CA MET A 1 9.69 -2.85 -0.72
C MET A 1 10.44 -4.00 -0.08
N PRO A 2 11.08 -3.80 1.08
CA PRO A 2 11.82 -4.84 1.81
C PRO A 2 10.97 -6.06 2.17
N LEU A 3 11.61 -7.21 2.40
CA LEU A 3 10.93 -8.48 2.66
C LEU A 3 10.12 -8.43 3.97
N GLU A 4 10.67 -7.79 5.00
CA GLU A 4 10.04 -7.60 6.32
C GLU A 4 8.69 -6.89 6.16
N ILE A 5 8.64 -5.83 5.37
CA ILE A 5 7.41 -5.06 5.13
C ILE A 5 6.39 -5.89 4.36
N LYS A 6 6.83 -6.70 3.39
CA LYS A 6 5.93 -7.61 2.66
C LYS A 6 5.32 -8.65 3.59
N ILE A 7 6.09 -9.18 4.54
CA ILE A 7 5.61 -10.12 5.57
C ILE A 7 4.58 -9.43 6.47
N ILE A 8 4.90 -8.25 7.02
CA ILE A 8 4.00 -7.48 7.88
C ILE A 8 2.69 -7.16 7.15
N LYS A 9 2.77 -6.70 5.89
CA LYS A 9 1.59 -6.41 5.08
C LYS A 9 0.72 -7.65 4.85
N ARG A 10 1.34 -8.81 4.62
CA ARG A 10 0.60 -10.06 4.40
C ARG A 10 -0.06 -10.56 5.69
N TYR A 11 0.59 -10.38 6.83
CA TYR A 11 0.04 -10.67 8.15
C TYR A 11 -1.19 -9.80 8.45
N LEU A 12 -1.09 -8.48 8.27
CA LEU A 12 -2.23 -7.55 8.45
C LEU A 12 -3.41 -7.88 7.52
N ALA A 13 -3.15 -8.42 6.34
CA ALA A 13 -4.21 -8.80 5.41
C ALA A 13 -5.05 -10.01 5.87
N LEU A 14 -4.57 -10.78 6.86
CA LEU A 14 -5.29 -11.89 7.49
C LEU A 14 -6.29 -11.41 8.54
N HIS A 15 -6.03 -10.26 9.18
CA HIS A 15 -6.87 -9.71 10.25
C HIS A 15 -8.33 -9.53 9.81
N GLY A 16 -9.27 -9.98 10.65
CA GLY A 16 -10.71 -9.86 10.43
C GLY A 16 -11.25 -10.78 9.31
N LYS A 17 -10.47 -11.76 8.86
CA LYS A 17 -10.87 -12.71 7.82
C LYS A 17 -10.85 -14.15 8.31
N LYS A 18 -11.70 -14.96 7.69
CA LYS A 18 -11.60 -16.41 7.77
C LYS A 18 -10.37 -16.88 6.99
N VAL A 19 -9.38 -17.41 7.69
CA VAL A 19 -8.13 -17.90 7.11
C VAL A 19 -8.04 -19.40 7.22
N SER A 20 -7.54 -20.05 6.18
CA SER A 20 -7.24 -21.49 6.18
C SER A 20 -5.88 -21.78 6.82
N GLU A 21 -5.70 -22.99 7.36
CA GLU A 21 -4.40 -23.49 7.83
C GLU A 21 -3.27 -23.21 6.82
N ARG A 22 -3.51 -23.54 5.55
CA ARG A 22 -2.55 -23.34 4.46
C ARG A 22 -2.06 -21.89 4.34
N GLN A 23 -2.93 -20.91 4.56
CA GLN A 23 -2.55 -19.50 4.46
C GLN A 23 -1.61 -19.08 5.60
N VAL A 24 -1.90 -19.55 6.81
CA VAL A 24 -1.06 -19.34 8.01
C VAL A 24 0.28 -20.05 7.85
N SER A 25 0.27 -21.32 7.45
CA SER A 25 1.48 -22.14 7.31
C SER A 25 2.40 -21.64 6.18
N LEU A 26 1.85 -21.15 5.07
CA LEU A 26 2.63 -20.53 4.01
C LEU A 26 3.34 -19.25 4.48
N LEU A 27 2.66 -18.39 5.25
CA LEU A 27 3.27 -17.17 5.76
C LEU A 27 4.37 -17.48 6.79
N TYR A 28 4.12 -18.45 7.68
CA TYR A 28 5.10 -18.93 8.64
C TYR A 28 6.36 -19.51 7.95
N LYS A 29 6.18 -20.33 6.90
CA LYS A 29 7.30 -20.88 6.11
C LYS A 29 8.15 -19.80 5.44
N VAL A 30 7.54 -18.70 4.98
CA VAL A 30 8.29 -17.56 4.42
C VAL A 30 9.20 -16.93 5.47
N ILE A 31 8.73 -16.78 6.72
CA ILE A 31 9.52 -16.25 7.83
C ILE A 31 10.67 -17.18 8.17
N GLN A 32 10.41 -18.49 8.27
CA GLN A 32 11.43 -19.50 8.54
C GLN A 32 12.52 -19.50 7.47
N LYS A 33 12.14 -19.54 6.19
CA LYS A 33 13.07 -19.45 5.06
C LYS A 33 13.92 -18.18 5.12
N ALA A 34 13.29 -17.04 5.41
CA ALA A 34 13.99 -15.76 5.49
C ALA A 34 15.02 -15.70 6.64
N ALA A 35 14.73 -16.38 7.75
CA ALA A 35 15.67 -16.55 8.85
C ALA A 35 16.83 -17.48 8.47
N THR A 36 16.55 -18.63 7.84
CA THR A 36 17.56 -19.60 7.39
C THR A 36 18.52 -19.00 6.36
N GLU A 37 17.99 -18.26 5.39
CA GLU A 37 18.78 -17.61 4.34
C GLU A 37 19.48 -16.32 4.82
N LYS A 38 19.29 -15.93 6.09
CA LYS A 38 19.81 -14.66 6.67
C LYS A 38 19.42 -13.42 5.86
N THR A 39 18.29 -13.48 5.16
CA THR A 39 17.73 -12.34 4.43
C THR A 39 17.09 -11.34 5.39
N ILE A 40 16.54 -11.83 6.51
CA ILE A 40 16.14 -11.02 7.67
C ILE A 40 17.12 -11.30 8.80
N ARG A 41 18.13 -10.45 8.96
CA ARG A 41 19.12 -10.55 10.04
C ARG A 41 18.55 -9.96 11.34
N LYS A 42 19.12 -10.34 12.48
CA LYS A 42 18.79 -9.75 13.80
C LYS A 42 18.99 -8.22 13.84
N SER A 43 19.88 -7.70 13.01
CA SER A 43 20.14 -6.26 12.86
C SER A 43 19.16 -5.55 11.92
N SER A 44 18.22 -6.26 11.29
CA SER A 44 17.22 -5.62 10.43
C SER A 44 16.24 -4.78 11.25
N LYS A 45 15.86 -3.62 10.70
CA LYS A 45 15.02 -2.61 11.36
C LYS A 45 13.72 -3.15 11.94
N TYR A 46 13.15 -4.19 11.32
CA TYR A 46 11.87 -4.80 11.73
C TYR A 46 12.00 -6.29 12.04
N ALA A 47 13.20 -6.75 12.40
CA ALA A 47 13.45 -8.15 12.72
C ALA A 47 12.60 -8.64 13.91
N GLU A 48 12.46 -7.80 14.93
CA GLU A 48 11.68 -8.12 16.13
C GLU A 48 10.18 -8.21 15.84
N GLU A 49 9.64 -7.30 15.02
CA GLU A 49 8.24 -7.37 14.56
C GLU A 49 7.98 -8.66 13.76
N VAL A 50 8.86 -9.01 12.83
CA VAL A 50 8.74 -10.25 12.04
C VAL A 50 8.82 -11.49 12.93
N LYS A 51 9.69 -11.48 13.95
CA LYS A 51 9.80 -12.58 14.93
C LYS A 51 8.52 -12.73 15.74
N ARG A 52 7.92 -11.63 16.22
CA ARG A 52 6.64 -11.65 16.93
C ARG A 52 5.52 -12.22 16.06
N ILE A 53 5.44 -11.79 14.80
CA ILE A 53 4.50 -12.34 13.81
C ILE A 53 4.72 -13.85 13.62
N GLY A 54 5.98 -14.30 13.53
CA GLY A 54 6.29 -15.72 13.39
C GLY A 54 5.78 -16.56 14.57
N ASN A 55 5.95 -16.07 15.80
CA ASN A 55 5.45 -16.76 17.00
C ASN A 55 3.91 -16.82 17.03
N ASP A 56 3.26 -15.71 16.67
CA ASP A 56 1.80 -15.61 16.63
C ASP A 56 1.19 -16.57 15.60
N LEU A 57 1.78 -16.63 14.40
CA LEU A 57 1.38 -17.58 13.36
C LEU A 57 1.63 -19.03 13.79
N ALA A 58 2.72 -19.31 14.50
CA ALA A 58 3.02 -20.65 15.01
C ALA A 58 2.02 -21.10 16.08
N ASN A 59 1.60 -20.20 16.97
CA ASN A 59 0.58 -20.49 17.97
C ASN A 59 -0.79 -20.70 17.32
N THR A 60 -1.18 -19.79 16.43
CA THR A 60 -2.42 -19.91 15.66
C THR A 60 -2.46 -21.23 14.90
N TYR A 61 -1.37 -21.61 14.24
CA TYR A 61 -1.28 -22.87 13.51
C TYR A 61 -1.48 -24.11 14.39
N LYS A 62 -1.04 -24.07 15.66
CA LYS A 62 -1.21 -25.19 16.61
C LYS A 62 -2.63 -25.29 17.14
N GLU A 63 -3.29 -24.16 17.33
CA GLU A 63 -4.62 -24.08 17.94
C GLU A 63 -5.75 -24.15 16.91
N MET A 64 -5.47 -23.79 15.65
CA MET A 64 -6.47 -23.80 14.58
C MET A 64 -6.72 -25.22 14.04
N GLY A 65 -7.98 -25.50 13.70
CA GLY A 65 -8.35 -26.63 12.84
C GLY A 65 -8.15 -26.28 11.36
N GLU A 66 -9.13 -26.58 10.51
CA GLU A 66 -9.04 -26.28 9.07
C GLU A 66 -9.04 -24.77 8.76
N SER A 67 -9.77 -23.98 9.55
CA SER A 67 -9.85 -22.53 9.41
C SER A 67 -10.16 -21.84 10.73
N CYS A 68 -9.74 -20.59 10.88
CA CYS A 68 -10.09 -19.73 12.02
C CYS A 68 -10.35 -18.30 11.55
N THR A 69 -11.05 -17.50 12.37
CA THR A 69 -11.06 -16.05 12.21
C THR A 69 -9.77 -15.52 12.81
N PHE A 70 -8.93 -14.89 11.98
CA PHE A 70 -7.64 -14.39 12.43
C PHE A 70 -7.79 -12.99 12.99
N GLU A 71 -7.52 -12.83 14.29
CA GLU A 71 -7.60 -11.56 14.97
C GLU A 71 -6.23 -11.13 15.47
N VAL A 72 -5.87 -9.87 15.20
CA VAL A 72 -4.61 -9.27 15.63
C VAL A 72 -4.96 -8.24 16.70
N PRO A 73 -4.29 -8.22 17.86
CA PRO A 73 -4.53 -7.20 18.87
C PRO A 73 -4.39 -5.78 18.30
N ASP A 74 -5.32 -4.88 18.62
CA ASP A 74 -5.39 -3.52 18.04
C ASP A 74 -4.09 -2.72 18.18
N SER A 75 -3.41 -2.88 19.31
CA SER A 75 -2.12 -2.23 19.60
C SER A 75 -1.03 -2.68 18.64
N LEU A 76 -0.97 -3.98 18.33
CA LEU A 76 -0.04 -4.55 17.37
C LEU A 76 -0.44 -4.21 15.94
N HIS A 77 -1.74 -4.32 15.63
CA HIS A 77 -2.28 -3.99 14.31
C HIS A 77 -1.95 -2.55 13.92
N SER A 78 -2.21 -1.57 14.80
CA SER A 78 -1.93 -0.15 14.55
C SER A 78 -0.43 0.12 14.34
N LYS A 79 0.42 -0.48 15.18
CA LYS A 79 1.89 -0.34 15.04
C LYS A 79 2.38 -0.89 13.69
N LEU A 80 1.96 -2.11 13.33
CA LEU A 80 2.36 -2.77 12.10
C LEU A 80 1.79 -2.04 10.86
N LYS A 81 0.57 -1.51 10.96
CA LYS A 81 -0.07 -0.72 9.91
C LYS A 81 0.74 0.55 9.63
N ASN A 82 1.13 1.30 10.66
CA ASN A 82 1.98 2.49 10.52
C ASN A 82 3.33 2.17 9.85
N ILE A 83 3.93 1.02 10.19
CA ILE A 83 5.17 0.55 9.54
C ILE A 83 4.92 0.32 8.04
N VAL A 84 3.86 -0.42 7.67
CA VAL A 84 3.55 -0.70 6.26
C VAL A 84 3.20 0.58 5.51
N ASP A 85 2.41 1.48 6.10
CA ASP A 85 1.98 2.74 5.49
C ASP A 85 3.18 3.68 5.26
N SER A 86 4.19 3.66 6.14
CA SER A 86 5.43 4.41 5.94
C SER A 86 6.30 3.88 4.77
N TYR A 87 6.12 2.62 4.36
CA TYR A 87 6.82 1.99 3.23
C TYR A 87 5.94 1.83 1.98
N GLY A 88 4.64 2.02 2.11
CA GLY A 88 3.71 2.01 1.01
C GLY A 88 3.97 3.20 0.10
N VAL A 89 3.84 2.99 -1.21
CA VAL A 89 3.51 4.12 -2.08
C VAL A 89 2.16 4.60 -1.58
N SER A 90 2.09 5.82 -1.01
CA SER A 90 0.82 6.32 -0.47
C SER A 90 -0.26 6.18 -1.55
N PRO A 91 -1.52 5.87 -1.18
CA PRO A 91 -2.59 5.78 -2.16
C PRO A 91 -2.65 7.04 -3.05
N ALA A 92 -2.33 8.22 -2.50
CA ALA A 92 -2.13 9.45 -3.27
C ALA A 92 -1.01 9.34 -4.30
N ILE A 93 0.22 8.92 -3.92
CA ILE A 93 1.34 8.76 -4.87
C ILE A 93 1.00 7.71 -5.95
N ALA A 94 0.30 6.62 -5.61
CA ALA A 94 -0.07 5.60 -6.58
C ALA A 94 -1.02 6.15 -7.66
N LEU A 95 -1.97 7.00 -7.26
CA LEU A 95 -2.88 7.69 -8.18
C LEU A 95 -2.16 8.76 -9.01
N ILE A 96 -1.24 9.51 -8.40
CA ILE A 96 -0.39 10.49 -9.09
C ILE A 96 0.48 9.79 -10.15
N LYS A 97 1.09 8.64 -9.83
CA LYS A 97 1.83 7.81 -10.80
C LYS A 97 0.98 7.42 -11.99
N ARG A 98 -0.25 6.98 -11.72
CA ARG A 98 -1.19 6.60 -12.78
C ARG A 98 -1.54 7.78 -13.66
N PHE A 99 -1.71 8.98 -13.10
CA PHE A 99 -1.89 10.20 -13.88
C PHE A 99 -0.71 10.49 -14.81
N ILE A 100 0.52 10.50 -14.27
CA ILE A 100 1.74 10.76 -15.05
C ILE A 100 1.89 9.79 -16.23
N ASN A 101 1.64 8.50 -15.98
CA ASN A 101 1.73 7.48 -17.03
C ASN A 101 0.67 7.65 -18.11
N LEU A 102 -0.48 8.23 -17.76
CA LEU A 102 -1.55 8.52 -18.70
C LEU A 102 -1.35 9.84 -19.45
N TYR A 103 -0.59 10.78 -18.90
CA TYR A 103 -0.48 12.16 -19.39
C TYR A 103 -0.26 12.30 -20.91
N GLY A 104 0.57 11.43 -21.52
CA GLY A 104 0.86 11.46 -22.96
C GLY A 104 -0.14 10.71 -23.86
N ASN A 105 -1.03 9.89 -23.29
CA ASN A 105 -1.97 9.02 -24.02
C ASN A 105 -3.35 8.99 -23.35
N ILE A 106 -3.71 10.10 -22.69
CA ILE A 106 -4.94 10.20 -21.93
C ILE A 106 -6.11 10.30 -22.91
N THR A 107 -7.21 9.65 -22.56
CA THR A 107 -8.48 9.77 -23.27
C THR A 107 -9.55 10.15 -22.24
N ILE A 108 -10.67 10.70 -22.68
CA ILE A 108 -11.81 11.05 -21.82
C ILE A 108 -12.20 9.88 -20.90
N ASP A 109 -12.28 8.65 -21.45
CA ASP A 109 -12.61 7.46 -20.65
C ASP A 109 -11.55 7.12 -19.60
N LYS A 110 -10.26 7.23 -19.96
CA LYS A 110 -9.16 6.99 -19.02
C LYS A 110 -9.16 8.05 -17.91
N ALA A 111 -9.44 9.31 -18.25
CA ALA A 111 -9.56 10.40 -17.30
C ALA A 111 -10.74 10.19 -16.35
N LYS A 112 -11.94 9.84 -16.85
CA LYS A 112 -13.12 9.51 -16.02
C LYS A 112 -12.83 8.36 -15.05
N ARG A 113 -12.20 7.28 -15.53
CA ARG A 113 -11.82 6.12 -14.70
C ARG A 113 -10.82 6.50 -13.60
N LEU A 114 -9.83 7.32 -13.93
CA LEU A 114 -8.85 7.79 -12.94
C LEU A 114 -9.52 8.73 -11.93
N LEU A 115 -10.34 9.68 -12.38
CA LEU A 115 -11.07 10.60 -11.52
C LEU A 115 -11.99 9.86 -10.54
N SER A 116 -12.72 8.85 -11.03
CA SER A 116 -13.53 7.95 -10.17
C SER A 116 -12.68 7.22 -9.13
N SER A 117 -11.50 6.74 -9.51
CA SER A 117 -10.56 6.11 -8.58
C SER A 117 -10.11 7.07 -7.47
N ILE A 118 -9.84 8.33 -7.81
CA ILE A 118 -9.46 9.39 -6.86
C ILE A 118 -10.63 9.69 -5.91
N LYS A 119 -11.84 9.91 -6.44
CA LYS A 119 -13.04 10.19 -5.64
C LYS A 119 -13.34 9.04 -4.66
N ASN A 120 -13.24 7.80 -5.11
CA ASN A 120 -13.43 6.62 -4.26
C ASN A 120 -12.34 6.46 -3.19
N ALA A 121 -11.07 6.78 -3.52
CA ALA A 121 -9.99 6.73 -2.54
C ALA A 121 -10.20 7.76 -1.42
N LYS A 122 -10.68 8.97 -1.75
CA LYS A 122 -11.06 9.99 -0.77
C LYS A 122 -12.28 9.56 0.06
N LYS A 123 -13.34 9.10 -0.59
CA LYS A 123 -14.58 8.66 0.07
C LYS A 123 -14.34 7.53 1.08
N ASN A 124 -13.46 6.59 0.73
CA ASN A 124 -13.16 5.43 1.57
C ASN A 124 -12.02 5.69 2.58
N GLY A 125 -11.60 6.94 2.79
CA GLY A 125 -10.54 7.29 3.74
C GLY A 125 -9.16 6.74 3.40
N LYS A 126 -8.92 6.32 2.15
CA LYS A 126 -7.59 5.87 1.69
C LYS A 126 -6.67 7.04 1.37
N VAL A 127 -7.25 8.20 1.09
CA VAL A 127 -6.55 9.47 0.89
C VAL A 127 -7.32 10.54 1.64
N ASP A 128 -6.70 11.08 2.67
CA ASP A 128 -7.29 12.12 3.53
C ASP A 128 -6.35 13.32 3.65
N ILE A 129 -6.80 14.35 4.36
CA ILE A 129 -6.06 15.61 4.53
C ILE A 129 -4.73 15.44 5.27
N GLY A 130 -4.55 14.35 6.01
CA GLY A 130 -3.31 13.98 6.68
C GLY A 130 -2.28 13.32 5.75
N ASP A 131 -2.67 12.93 4.52
CA ASP A 131 -1.71 12.43 3.53
C ASP A 131 -0.77 13.56 3.12
N LYS A 132 0.54 13.34 3.27
CA LYS A 132 1.60 14.29 2.89
C LYS A 132 1.50 14.77 1.43
N ASP A 133 0.86 13.99 0.56
CA ASP A 133 0.66 14.29 -0.85
C ASP A 133 -0.80 14.66 -1.19
N TYR A 134 -1.62 14.94 -0.17
CA TYR A 134 -3.03 15.33 -0.33
C TYR A 134 -3.22 16.54 -1.25
N GLY A 135 -2.47 17.63 -1.01
CA GLY A 135 -2.57 18.83 -1.84
C GLY A 135 -2.29 18.56 -3.32
N ARG A 136 -1.41 17.61 -3.62
CA ARG A 136 -1.01 17.26 -4.98
C ARG A 136 -2.02 16.37 -5.69
N ILE A 137 -2.64 15.44 -4.96
CA ILE A 137 -3.73 14.66 -5.54
C ILE A 137 -4.96 15.52 -5.85
N ILE A 138 -5.20 16.59 -5.06
CA ILE A 138 -6.27 17.56 -5.35
C ILE A 138 -5.96 18.33 -6.64
N GLN A 139 -4.70 18.72 -6.86
CA GLN A 139 -4.29 19.34 -8.13
C GLN A 139 -4.51 18.39 -9.31
N VAL A 140 -4.12 17.12 -9.18
CA VAL A 140 -4.38 16.10 -10.21
C VAL A 140 -5.88 15.91 -10.45
N GLN A 141 -6.69 15.89 -9.40
CA GLN A 141 -8.15 15.82 -9.51
C GLN A 141 -8.69 16.99 -10.34
N LYS A 142 -8.25 18.21 -10.04
CA LYS A 142 -8.67 19.41 -10.76
C LYS A 142 -8.28 19.36 -12.23
N HIS A 143 -7.03 18.98 -12.55
CA HIS A 143 -6.59 18.84 -13.94
C HIS A 143 -7.41 17.80 -14.73
N LEU A 144 -7.86 16.72 -14.08
CA LEU A 144 -8.74 15.74 -14.70
C LEU A 144 -10.15 16.30 -14.91
N GLU A 145 -10.68 17.09 -13.97
CA GLU A 145 -11.98 17.76 -14.09
C GLU A 145 -11.94 18.80 -15.23
N ASP A 146 -10.93 19.66 -15.25
CA ASP A 146 -10.72 20.66 -16.30
C ASP A 146 -10.58 20.02 -17.70
N TYR A 147 -9.87 18.89 -17.79
CA TYR A 147 -9.76 18.13 -19.05
C TYR A 147 -11.10 17.55 -19.51
N LEU A 148 -11.95 17.09 -18.58
CA LEU A 148 -13.26 16.54 -18.93
C LEU A 148 -14.26 17.63 -19.35
N GLU A 149 -14.05 18.88 -18.94
CA GLU A 149 -14.88 20.02 -19.34
C GLU A 149 -14.43 20.68 -20.64
N SER A 150 -13.11 20.74 -20.89
CA SER A 150 -12.53 21.51 -22.01
C SER A 150 -11.90 20.67 -23.12
N ASP A 151 -11.80 19.34 -22.93
CA ASP A 151 -11.03 18.39 -23.76
C ASP A 151 -9.55 18.80 -23.98
N LYS A 152 -9.04 19.72 -23.14
CA LYS A 152 -7.65 20.18 -23.16
C LYS A 152 -7.02 19.94 -21.80
N LEU A 153 -6.05 19.03 -21.75
CA LEU A 153 -5.32 18.77 -20.52
C LEU A 153 -4.23 19.83 -20.35
N LEU A 154 -4.49 20.80 -19.47
CA LEU A 154 -3.57 21.90 -19.17
C LEU A 154 -2.75 21.56 -17.92
N VAL A 155 -1.60 20.90 -18.09
CA VAL A 155 -0.60 20.75 -17.03
C VAL A 155 0.73 21.29 -17.53
N THR A 156 1.35 22.17 -16.75
CA THR A 156 2.67 22.70 -17.10
C THR A 156 3.75 21.63 -16.99
N ASN A 157 4.80 21.73 -17.80
CA ASN A 157 5.95 20.83 -17.71
C ASN A 157 6.62 20.89 -16.32
N ILE A 158 6.58 22.05 -15.65
CA ILE A 158 7.08 22.23 -14.28
C ILE A 158 6.25 21.39 -13.29
N GLN A 159 4.92 21.48 -13.35
CA GLN A 159 4.04 20.66 -12.52
C GLN A 159 4.22 19.16 -12.83
N LEU A 160 4.31 18.79 -14.11
CA LEU A 160 4.52 17.40 -14.52
C LEU A 160 5.84 16.84 -13.99
N ASN A 161 6.93 17.61 -14.07
CA ASN A 161 8.24 17.23 -13.55
C ASN A 161 8.24 17.14 -12.02
N GLY A 162 7.53 18.04 -11.33
CA GLY A 162 7.29 17.94 -9.89
C GLY A 162 6.57 16.65 -9.50
N LEU A 163 5.53 16.27 -10.25
CA LEU A 163 4.82 15.00 -10.05
C LEU A 163 5.72 13.78 -10.35
N LYS A 164 6.55 13.84 -11.41
CA LYS A 164 7.53 12.78 -11.75
C LYS A 164 8.56 12.59 -10.63
N GLY A 165 9.09 13.66 -10.05
CA GLY A 165 10.02 13.59 -8.92
C GLY A 165 9.44 12.85 -7.71
N LEU A 166 8.19 13.16 -7.35
CA LEU A 166 7.49 12.52 -6.22
C LEU A 166 7.14 11.06 -6.49
N ALA A 167 6.85 10.74 -7.74
CA ALA A 167 6.63 9.39 -8.19
C ALA A 167 7.93 8.55 -8.23
N GLY A 168 9.12 9.15 -8.02
CA GLY A 168 10.39 8.47 -8.24
C GLY A 168 10.59 8.09 -9.72
N LEU A 169 10.00 8.87 -10.62
CA LEU A 169 10.11 8.75 -12.08
C LEU A 169 10.98 9.87 -12.68
N GLY A 170 11.52 10.77 -11.85
CA GLY A 170 12.54 11.74 -12.24
C GLY A 170 13.90 11.07 -12.29
N LYS A 171 14.60 11.18 -13.43
CA LYS A 171 16.04 11.01 -13.52
C LYS A 171 16.72 12.32 -13.14
#